data_AF-A0A842UIQ3-F1
#
_entry.id   AF-A0A842UIQ3-F1
#
_cell.length_a   1.000
_cell.length_b   1.000
_cell.length_c   1.000
_cell.angle_alpha   90.00
_cell.angle_beta   90.00
_cell.angle_gamma   90.00
#
_symmetry.space_group_name_H-M   'P 1'
#
loop_
_entity.id
_entity.type
_entity.pdbx_description
1 polymer ?
#
loop_
_entity_poly.entity_id
_entity_poly.type
_entity_poly.pdbx_seq_one_letter_code
_entity_poly.pdbx_strand_id
1 'polypeptide(L)'
;YRLLMAIFGVYLIIRGFGWEESLFQKASDFIRSLSVDRISTVIYFVSFITILIGGGYALSDLTNYPLVLSDFDTLTTSFSRLFLNSVSVDILILALLIAAIGRLVDEYSVKHFIQVRRYLIFIGFILVINIIVDAGAKYLVVEGYSLGNFISTCIIYVLLFGLWSKLTEYFFPEQIAFIEDLVNKTKGTTVYTSEGKELGKVGGVYVDNMDISAVRVGRRYIKSEDILSFEEVITVDAETIK
;
A
#
# COMPACT_ATOMS: atom_id res chain seq x y z
N TYR A 1 17.16 9.03 -28.22
CA TYR A 1 17.89 9.91 -27.28
C TYR A 1 17.02 10.39 -26.11
N ARG A 2 15.88 11.06 -26.36
CA ARG A 2 14.98 11.56 -25.28
C ARG A 2 14.41 10.47 -24.36
N LEU A 3 14.08 9.30 -24.91
CA LEU A 3 13.57 8.14 -24.15
C LEU A 3 14.63 7.51 -23.23
N LEU A 4 15.87 7.41 -23.73
CA LEU A 4 17.03 6.99 -22.93
C LEU A 4 17.30 7.96 -21.77
N MET A 5 17.16 9.27 -22.01
CA MET A 5 17.29 10.29 -20.96
C MET A 5 16.17 10.24 -19.92
N ALA A 6 14.93 9.96 -20.31
CA ALA A 6 13.82 9.78 -19.37
C ALA A 6 14.02 8.54 -18.48
N ILE A 7 14.44 7.41 -19.09
CA ILE A 7 14.79 6.19 -18.35
C ILE A 7 15.97 6.45 -17.41
N PHE A 8 17.01 7.15 -17.86
CA PHE A 8 18.13 7.55 -17.02
C PHE A 8 17.72 8.50 -15.89
N GLY A 9 16.79 9.42 -16.13
CA GLY A 9 16.27 10.34 -15.12
C GLY A 9 15.50 9.61 -14.03
N VAL A 10 14.58 8.71 -14.40
CA VAL A 10 13.85 7.85 -13.44
C VAL A 10 14.83 6.96 -12.67
N TYR A 11 15.81 6.37 -13.36
CA TYR A 11 16.87 5.58 -12.74
C TYR A 11 17.69 6.39 -11.72
N LEU A 12 18.09 7.62 -12.06
CA LEU A 12 18.84 8.50 -11.15
C LEU A 12 18.01 8.94 -9.94
N ILE A 13 16.69 9.13 -10.10
CA ILE A 13 15.79 9.41 -8.97
C ILE A 13 15.73 8.19 -8.05
N ILE A 14 15.44 7.00 -8.60
CA ILE A 14 15.37 5.76 -7.82
C ILE A 14 16.69 5.49 -7.08
N ARG A 15 17.82 5.72 -7.76
CA ARG A 15 19.17 5.56 -7.20
C ARG A 15 19.49 6.62 -6.15
N GLY A 16 19.07 7.88 -6.35
CA GLY A 16 19.30 8.98 -5.42
C GLY A 16 18.59 8.80 -4.07
N PHE A 17 17.47 8.08 -4.05
CA PHE A 17 16.75 7.73 -2.83
C PHE A 17 17.25 6.45 -2.14
N GLY A 18 18.20 5.72 -2.73
CA GLY A 18 18.66 4.43 -2.20
C GLY A 18 17.58 3.35 -2.19
N TRP A 19 16.55 3.49 -3.02
CA TRP A 19 15.39 2.59 -3.04
C TRP A 19 15.58 1.35 -3.90
N GLU A 20 16.71 1.22 -4.60
CA GLU A 20 16.98 0.10 -5.50
C GLU A 20 16.81 -1.25 -4.80
N GLU A 21 17.43 -1.46 -3.64
CA GLU A 21 17.32 -2.72 -2.91
C GLU A 21 15.90 -3.00 -2.42
N SER A 22 15.18 -1.99 -1.92
CA SER A 22 13.81 -2.18 -1.46
C SER A 22 12.85 -2.47 -2.62
N LEU A 23 13.03 -1.80 -3.76
CA LEU A 23 12.20 -2.02 -4.95
C LEU A 23 12.53 -3.37 -5.59
N PHE A 24 13.80 -3.76 -5.68
CA PHE A 24 14.18 -5.08 -6.18
C PHE A 24 13.73 -6.21 -5.27
N GLN A 25 13.86 -6.06 -3.94
CA GLN A 25 13.30 -7.03 -3.00
C GLN A 25 11.79 -7.12 -3.16
N LYS A 26 11.07 -5.99 -3.16
CA LYS A 26 9.60 -6.01 -3.34
C LYS A 26 9.17 -6.57 -4.67
N ALA A 27 9.88 -6.30 -5.76
CA ALA A 27 9.61 -6.86 -7.08
C ALA A 27 9.93 -8.36 -7.13
N SER A 28 11.05 -8.78 -6.53
CA SER A 28 11.42 -10.19 -6.40
C SER A 28 10.41 -10.95 -5.54
N ASP A 29 9.99 -10.39 -4.41
CA ASP A 29 8.96 -10.95 -3.53
C ASP A 29 7.60 -10.99 -4.23
N PHE A 30 7.28 -9.97 -5.03
CA PHE A 30 6.10 -9.97 -5.88
C PHE A 30 6.17 -11.11 -6.92
N ILE A 31 7.29 -11.28 -7.62
CA ILE A 31 7.48 -12.38 -8.58
C ILE A 31 7.43 -13.73 -7.88
N ARG A 32 8.04 -13.87 -6.70
CA ARG A 32 7.97 -15.10 -5.89
C ARG A 32 6.56 -15.38 -5.39
N SER A 33 5.78 -14.34 -5.11
CA SER A 33 4.38 -14.48 -4.71
C SER A 33 3.44 -14.85 -5.85
N LEU A 34 3.89 -14.82 -7.11
CA LEU A 34 3.17 -15.37 -8.27
C LEU A 34 3.24 -16.92 -8.30
N SER A 35 3.25 -17.59 -7.15
CA SER A 35 3.20 -19.06 -7.12
C SER A 35 1.90 -19.50 -7.78
N VAL A 36 2.01 -20.45 -8.72
CA VAL A 36 0.91 -20.91 -9.59
C VAL A 36 -0.31 -21.38 -8.79
N ASP A 37 -0.11 -21.73 -7.52
CA ASP A 37 -1.14 -22.24 -6.62
C ASP A 37 -2.16 -21.17 -6.13
N ARG A 38 -1.92 -19.87 -6.36
CA ARG A 38 -2.84 -18.82 -5.92
C ARG A 38 -3.90 -18.48 -6.97
N ILE A 39 -5.16 -18.36 -6.54
CA ILE A 39 -6.31 -17.95 -7.36
C ILE A 39 -6.07 -16.58 -8.02
N SER A 40 -5.32 -15.70 -7.36
CA SER A 40 -4.97 -14.37 -7.85
C SER A 40 -3.96 -14.33 -8.99
N THR A 41 -3.28 -15.44 -9.32
CA THR A 41 -2.26 -15.47 -10.38
C THR A 41 -2.84 -14.98 -11.72
N VAL A 42 -4.07 -15.36 -12.03
CA VAL A 42 -4.79 -14.88 -13.22
C VAL A 42 -5.03 -13.36 -13.15
N ILE A 43 -5.44 -12.85 -11.99
CA ILE A 43 -5.69 -11.42 -11.77
C ILE A 43 -4.38 -10.61 -11.91
N TYR A 44 -3.27 -11.11 -11.38
CA TYR A 44 -1.96 -10.48 -11.55
C TYR A 44 -1.46 -10.52 -12.98
N PHE A 45 -1.71 -11.61 -13.70
CA PHE A 45 -1.38 -11.71 -15.11
C PHE A 45 -2.18 -10.69 -15.95
N VAL A 46 -3.47 -10.54 -15.66
CA VAL A 46 -4.32 -9.49 -16.27
C VAL A 46 -3.80 -8.10 -15.93
N SER A 47 -3.42 -7.83 -14.68
CA SER A 47 -2.80 -6.56 -14.29
C SER A 47 -1.51 -6.32 -15.08
N PHE A 48 -0.63 -7.31 -15.19
CA PHE A 48 0.62 -7.21 -15.93
C PHE A 48 0.40 -6.91 -17.42
N ILE A 49 -0.52 -7.61 -18.08
CA ILE A 49 -0.88 -7.31 -19.48
C ILE A 49 -1.43 -5.89 -19.59
N THR A 50 -2.30 -5.48 -18.67
CA THR A 50 -2.84 -4.12 -18.64
C THR A 50 -1.73 -3.07 -18.50
N ILE A 51 -0.70 -3.32 -17.68
CA ILE A 51 0.49 -2.45 -17.58
C ILE A 51 1.22 -2.38 -18.92
N LEU A 52 1.43 -3.50 -19.61
CA LEU A 52 2.11 -3.51 -20.92
C LEU A 52 1.32 -2.71 -21.97
N ILE A 53 0.00 -2.87 -22.00
CA ILE A 53 -0.89 -2.12 -22.88
C ILE A 53 -0.83 -0.63 -22.55
N GLY A 54 -0.95 -0.28 -21.26
CA GLY A 54 -0.85 1.10 -20.78
C GLY A 54 0.50 1.73 -21.11
N GLY A 55 1.60 1.00 -20.92
CA GLY A 55 2.93 1.43 -21.32
C GLY A 55 3.06 1.66 -22.83
N GLY A 56 2.44 0.82 -23.65
CA GLY A 56 2.35 1.02 -25.10
C GLY A 56 1.63 2.32 -25.47
N TYR A 57 0.48 2.60 -24.86
CA TYR A 57 -0.23 3.87 -25.04
C TYR A 57 0.58 5.05 -24.51
N ALA A 58 1.25 4.91 -23.37
CA ALA A 58 2.07 5.98 -22.80
C ALA A 58 3.21 6.38 -23.76
N LEU A 59 3.82 5.41 -24.44
CA LEU A 59 4.83 5.68 -25.46
C LEU A 59 4.25 6.46 -26.64
N SER A 60 3.05 6.09 -27.12
CA SER A 60 2.34 6.83 -28.15
C SER A 60 2.02 8.26 -27.71
N ASP A 61 1.49 8.43 -26.49
CA ASP A 61 1.09 9.73 -25.98
C ASP A 61 2.30 10.66 -25.75
N LEU A 62 3.45 10.13 -25.35
CA LEU A 62 4.70 10.89 -25.27
C LEU A 62 5.21 11.38 -26.64
N THR A 63 4.84 10.72 -27.73
CA THR A 63 5.17 11.22 -29.08
C THR A 63 4.25 12.35 -29.52
N ASN A 64 2.98 12.32 -29.10
CA ASN A 64 1.97 13.32 -29.46
C ASN A 64 2.00 14.55 -28.53
N TYR A 65 2.42 14.38 -27.28
CA TYR A 65 2.55 15.42 -26.27
C TYR A 65 3.99 15.47 -25.76
N PRO A 66 4.95 15.96 -26.57
CA PRO A 66 6.33 16.05 -26.14
C PRO A 66 6.42 16.97 -24.92
N LEU A 67 6.92 16.45 -23.81
CA LEU A 67 7.19 17.24 -22.60
C LEU A 67 8.24 18.30 -22.91
N VAL A 68 7.79 19.55 -23.05
CA VAL A 68 8.67 20.70 -23.26
C VAL A 68 9.14 21.19 -21.89
N LEU A 69 10.40 20.94 -21.57
CA LEU A 69 11.04 21.36 -20.31
C LEU A 69 11.56 22.81 -20.39
N SER A 70 10.79 23.72 -20.99
CA SER A 70 11.24 25.11 -21.13
C SER A 70 11.06 25.90 -19.84
N ASP A 71 9.89 25.78 -19.20
CA ASP A 71 9.48 26.57 -18.04
C ASP A 71 8.54 25.74 -17.15
N PHE A 72 8.37 26.13 -15.89
CA PHE A 72 7.50 25.42 -14.95
C PHE A 72 6.02 25.42 -15.38
N ASP A 73 5.54 26.53 -15.95
CA ASP A 73 4.14 26.66 -16.42
C ASP A 73 3.86 25.78 -17.65
N THR A 74 4.82 25.69 -18.58
CA THR A 74 4.70 24.81 -19.76
C THR A 74 4.80 23.33 -19.35
N LEU A 75 5.63 23.02 -18.35
CA LEU A 75 5.73 21.69 -17.74
C LEU A 75 4.41 21.25 -17.09
N THR A 76 3.86 22.08 -16.20
CA THR A 76 2.62 21.78 -15.46
C THR A 76 1.42 21.65 -16.39
N THR A 77 1.33 22.50 -17.42
CA THR A 77 0.29 22.41 -18.45
C THR A 77 0.43 21.14 -19.28
N SER A 78 1.65 20.76 -19.67
CA SER A 78 1.90 19.54 -20.45
C SER A 78 1.56 18.27 -19.66
N PHE A 79 1.94 18.21 -18.38
CA PHE A 79 1.55 17.12 -17.49
C PHE A 79 0.03 17.05 -17.29
N SER A 80 -0.62 18.19 -17.09
CA SER A 80 -2.07 18.25 -16.91
C SER A 80 -2.82 17.75 -18.15
N ARG A 81 -2.34 18.11 -19.35
CA ARG A 81 -2.90 17.59 -20.62
C ARG A 81 -2.70 16.10 -20.79
N LEU A 82 -1.54 15.58 -20.36
CA LEU A 82 -1.27 14.15 -20.37
C LEU A 82 -2.24 13.44 -19.43
N PHE A 83 -2.39 13.89 -18.17
CA PHE A 83 -3.32 13.27 -17.23
C PHE A 83 -4.78 13.28 -17.69
N LEU A 84 -5.25 14.35 -18.35
CA LEU A 84 -6.64 14.44 -18.79
C LEU A 84 -6.96 13.69 -20.08
N ASN A 85 -6.00 13.60 -21.01
CA ASN A 85 -6.27 13.09 -22.36
C ASN A 85 -5.59 11.76 -22.66
N SER A 86 -4.70 11.30 -21.77
CA SER A 86 -3.96 10.06 -21.98
C SER A 86 -4.74 8.88 -21.44
N VAL A 87 -5.24 8.07 -22.37
CA VAL A 87 -5.81 6.74 -22.08
C VAL A 87 -4.78 5.86 -21.33
N SER A 88 -3.48 6.13 -21.50
CA SER A 88 -2.43 5.39 -20.81
C SER A 88 -2.50 5.52 -19.29
N VAL A 89 -2.85 6.71 -18.77
CA VAL A 89 -2.93 6.96 -17.32
C VAL A 89 -4.09 6.16 -16.72
N ASP A 90 -5.26 6.20 -17.35
CA ASP A 90 -6.43 5.43 -16.92
C ASP A 90 -6.15 3.92 -16.91
N ILE A 91 -5.49 3.42 -17.96
CA ILE A 91 -5.11 2.00 -18.06
C ILE A 91 -4.10 1.62 -16.97
N LEU A 92 -3.11 2.47 -16.68
CA LEU A 92 -2.13 2.21 -15.63
C LEU A 92 -2.78 2.19 -14.24
N ILE A 93 -3.69 3.13 -13.97
CA ILE A 93 -4.46 3.16 -12.72
C ILE A 93 -5.35 1.93 -12.61
N LEU A 94 -6.03 1.54 -13.69
CA LEU A 94 -6.82 0.33 -13.74
C LEU A 94 -5.96 -0.91 -13.43
N ALA A 95 -4.75 -1.00 -14.01
CA ALA A 95 -3.85 -2.10 -13.73
C ALA A 95 -3.45 -2.17 -12.25
N LEU A 96 -3.19 -1.02 -11.62
CA LEU A 96 -2.89 -0.92 -10.19
C LEU A 96 -4.09 -1.37 -9.33
N LEU A 97 -5.30 -0.96 -9.70
CA LEU A 97 -6.53 -1.40 -9.04
C LEU A 97 -6.73 -2.92 -9.16
N ILE A 98 -6.52 -3.49 -10.35
CA ILE A 98 -6.60 -4.94 -10.58
C ILE A 98 -5.58 -5.68 -9.69
N ALA A 99 -4.33 -5.19 -9.61
CA ALA A 99 -3.32 -5.77 -8.72
C ALA A 99 -3.73 -5.69 -7.24
N ALA A 100 -4.26 -4.55 -6.80
CA ALA A 100 -4.74 -4.37 -5.44
C ALA A 100 -5.92 -5.30 -5.10
N ILE A 101 -6.84 -5.49 -6.06
CA ILE A 101 -7.93 -6.47 -5.95
C ILE A 101 -7.38 -7.89 -5.89
N GLY A 102 -6.39 -8.23 -6.71
CA GLY A 102 -5.72 -9.54 -6.66
C GLY A 102 -5.14 -9.82 -5.27
N ARG A 103 -4.46 -8.83 -4.66
CA ARG A 103 -3.99 -8.92 -3.27
C ARG A 103 -5.13 -9.07 -2.28
N LEU A 104 -6.21 -8.31 -2.44
CA LEU A 104 -7.38 -8.42 -1.57
C LEU A 104 -7.97 -9.84 -1.60
N VAL A 105 -8.10 -10.45 -2.78
CA VAL A 105 -8.59 -11.82 -2.95
C VAL A 105 -7.66 -12.83 -2.29
N ASP A 106 -6.35 -12.68 -2.45
CA ASP A 106 -5.35 -13.51 -1.78
C ASP A 106 -5.51 -13.44 -0.27
N GLU A 107 -5.46 -12.24 0.31
CA GLU A 107 -5.57 -12.08 1.76
C GLU A 107 -6.92 -12.55 2.30
N TYR A 108 -7.99 -12.38 1.53
CA TYR A 108 -9.30 -12.90 1.90
C TYR A 108 -9.32 -14.44 1.92
N SER A 109 -8.66 -15.09 0.97
CA SER A 109 -8.58 -16.56 0.91
C SER A 109 -7.81 -17.17 2.08
N VAL A 110 -6.78 -16.47 2.58
CA VAL A 110 -5.99 -16.87 3.75
C VAL A 110 -6.58 -16.31 5.06
N LYS A 111 -7.75 -15.64 5.01
CA LYS A 111 -8.46 -15.05 6.17
C LYS A 111 -7.65 -13.98 6.92
N HIS A 112 -6.77 -13.26 6.24
CA HIS A 112 -6.00 -12.15 6.80
C HIS A 112 -6.82 -10.85 6.80
N PHE A 113 -7.89 -10.80 7.60
CA PHE A 113 -8.90 -9.73 7.57
C PHE A 113 -8.34 -8.32 7.82
N ILE A 114 -7.32 -8.18 8.67
CA ILE A 114 -6.63 -6.89 8.88
C ILE A 114 -6.00 -6.39 7.58
N GLN A 115 -5.37 -7.30 6.83
CA GLN A 115 -4.71 -6.98 5.56
C GLN A 115 -5.75 -6.67 4.48
N VAL A 116 -6.85 -7.44 4.42
CA VAL A 116 -8.01 -7.15 3.54
C VAL A 116 -8.52 -5.72 3.76
N ARG A 117 -8.74 -5.31 5.01
CA ARG A 117 -9.14 -3.94 5.34
C ARG A 117 -8.12 -2.92 4.83
N ARG A 118 -6.83 -3.15 5.07
CA ARG A 118 -5.76 -2.27 4.60
C ARG A 118 -5.78 -2.10 3.08
N TYR A 119 -5.99 -3.19 2.33
CA TYR A 119 -6.09 -3.14 0.87
C TYR A 119 -7.36 -2.43 0.38
N LEU A 120 -8.51 -2.59 1.06
CA LEU A 120 -9.72 -1.81 0.77
C LEU A 120 -9.50 -0.31 0.96
N ILE A 121 -8.82 0.09 2.04
CA ILE A 121 -8.45 1.49 2.29
C ILE A 121 -7.48 1.97 1.20
N PHE A 122 -6.48 1.14 0.84
CA PHE A 122 -5.51 1.47 -0.21
C PHE A 122 -6.16 1.68 -1.58
N ILE A 123 -7.13 0.84 -1.96
CA ILE A 123 -7.93 1.02 -3.19
C ILE A 123 -8.68 2.37 -3.15
N GLY A 124 -9.36 2.67 -2.04
CA GLY A 124 -10.05 3.95 -1.87
C GLY A 124 -9.08 5.14 -1.99
N PHE A 125 -7.87 5.01 -1.45
CA PHE A 125 -6.84 6.03 -1.52
C PHE A 125 -6.35 6.27 -2.95
N ILE A 126 -6.12 5.20 -3.73
CA ILE A 126 -5.76 5.32 -5.16
C ILE A 126 -6.84 6.09 -5.92
N LEU A 127 -8.12 5.77 -5.70
CA LEU A 127 -9.24 6.45 -6.36
C LEU A 127 -9.29 7.94 -6.00
N VAL A 128 -9.08 8.28 -4.73
CA VAL A 128 -9.08 9.67 -4.25
C VAL A 128 -7.93 10.45 -4.84
N ILE A 129 -6.72 9.88 -4.88
CA ILE A 129 -5.59 10.51 -5.56
C ILE A 129 -5.92 10.74 -7.02
N ASN A 130 -6.46 9.74 -7.72
CA ASN A 130 -6.80 9.88 -9.13
C ASN A 130 -7.76 11.05 -9.37
N ILE A 131 -8.80 11.15 -8.55
CA ILE A 131 -9.80 12.23 -8.65
C ILE A 131 -9.21 13.59 -8.31
N ILE A 132 -8.35 13.71 -7.30
CA ILE A 132 -7.68 14.97 -6.95
C ILE A 132 -6.75 15.40 -8.09
N VAL A 133 -6.00 14.47 -8.68
CA VAL A 133 -5.11 14.74 -9.80
C VAL A 133 -5.90 15.16 -11.04
N ASP A 134 -6.99 14.46 -11.37
CA ASP A 134 -7.90 14.83 -12.46
C ASP A 134 -8.52 16.22 -12.24
N ALA A 135 -9.02 16.50 -11.04
CA ALA A 135 -9.58 17.81 -10.71
C ALA A 135 -8.53 18.94 -10.78
N GLY A 136 -7.29 18.66 -10.34
CA GLY A 136 -6.17 19.59 -10.44
C GLY A 136 -5.77 19.86 -11.90
N ALA A 137 -5.74 18.82 -12.72
CA ALA A 137 -5.45 18.95 -14.13
C ALA A 137 -6.57 19.73 -14.87
N LYS A 138 -7.84 19.49 -14.54
CA LYS A 138 -8.98 20.26 -15.05
C LYS A 138 -8.87 21.73 -14.70
N TYR A 139 -8.54 22.05 -13.46
CA TYR A 139 -8.33 23.43 -13.02
C TYR A 139 -7.24 24.16 -13.82
N LEU A 140 -6.17 23.47 -14.20
CA LEU A 140 -5.06 24.06 -14.94
C LEU A 140 -5.32 24.22 -16.45
N VAL A 141 -6.14 23.35 -17.06
CA VAL A 141 -6.24 23.25 -18.53
C VAL A 141 -7.63 23.57 -19.06
N VAL A 142 -8.69 23.28 -18.31
CA VAL A 142 -10.07 23.42 -18.78
C VAL A 142 -10.59 24.81 -18.47
N GLU A 143 -10.80 25.60 -19.52
CA GLU A 143 -11.42 26.93 -19.40
C GLU A 143 -12.81 26.82 -18.75
N GLY A 144 -13.05 27.64 -17.73
CA GLY A 144 -14.31 27.65 -16.98
C GLY A 144 -14.35 26.70 -15.78
N TYR A 145 -13.33 25.86 -15.56
CA TYR A 145 -13.22 25.10 -14.31
C TYR A 145 -12.73 26.00 -13.17
N SER A 146 -13.66 26.50 -12.36
CA SER A 146 -13.34 27.43 -11.28
C SER A 146 -12.51 26.79 -10.16
N LEU A 147 -11.74 27.60 -9.44
CA LEU A 147 -11.05 27.19 -8.21
C LEU A 147 -12.03 26.60 -7.18
N GLY A 148 -13.27 27.12 -7.13
CA GLY A 148 -14.32 26.60 -6.27
C GLY A 148 -14.71 25.15 -6.60
N ASN A 149 -14.74 24.79 -7.89
CA ASN A 149 -15.02 23.42 -8.33
C ASN A 149 -13.87 22.47 -7.94
N PHE A 150 -12.62 22.92 -8.07
CA PHE A 150 -11.47 22.15 -7.62
C PHE A 150 -11.53 21.87 -6.11
N ILE A 151 -11.67 22.92 -5.30
CA ILE A 151 -11.67 22.82 -3.83
C ILE A 151 -12.84 21.95 -3.35
N SER A 152 -14.06 22.19 -3.88
CA SER A 152 -15.24 21.40 -3.49
C SER A 152 -15.08 19.93 -3.84
N THR A 153 -14.55 19.61 -5.03
CA THR A 153 -14.23 18.23 -5.43
C THR A 153 -13.26 17.59 -4.43
N CYS A 154 -12.13 18.23 -4.15
CA CYS A 154 -11.16 17.72 -3.19
C CYS A 154 -11.77 17.45 -1.80
N ILE A 155 -12.55 18.40 -1.26
CA ILE A 155 -13.19 18.26 0.05
C ILE A 155 -14.19 17.10 0.04
N ILE A 156 -15.07 17.02 -0.96
CA ILE A 156 -16.08 15.96 -1.06
C ILE A 156 -15.41 14.59 -1.08
N TYR A 157 -14.39 14.39 -1.92
CA TYR A 157 -13.75 13.08 -2.05
C TYR A 157 -12.87 12.70 -0.85
N VAL A 158 -12.26 13.67 -0.16
CA VAL A 158 -11.58 13.41 1.12
C VAL A 158 -12.58 13.00 2.21
N LEU A 159 -13.75 13.64 2.26
CA LEU A 159 -14.81 13.23 3.19
C LEU A 159 -15.36 11.84 2.86
N LEU A 160 -15.60 11.55 1.59
CA LEU A 160 -16.00 10.22 1.13
C LEU A 160 -14.95 9.16 1.45
N PHE A 161 -13.65 9.49 1.38
CA PHE A 161 -12.58 8.59 1.79
C PHE A 161 -12.60 8.31 3.30
N GLY A 162 -12.83 9.34 4.12
CA GLY A 162 -13.01 9.17 5.56
C GLY A 162 -14.21 8.26 5.88
N LEU A 163 -15.32 8.46 5.19
CA LEU A 163 -16.51 7.60 5.29
C LEU A 163 -16.20 6.16 4.83
N TRP A 164 -15.51 5.98 3.71
CA TRP A 164 -15.09 4.68 3.20
C TRP A 164 -14.20 3.95 4.22
N SER A 165 -13.18 4.62 4.75
CA SER A 165 -12.31 4.08 5.80
C SER A 165 -13.10 3.64 7.03
N LYS A 166 -14.14 4.39 7.41
CA LYS A 166 -15.04 4.00 8.50
C LYS A 166 -15.97 2.84 8.15
N LEU A 167 -16.53 2.81 6.94
CA LEU A 167 -17.30 1.67 6.45
C LEU A 167 -16.48 0.38 6.46
N THR A 168 -15.17 0.44 6.19
CA THR A 168 -14.32 -0.74 6.32
C THR A 168 -14.22 -1.32 7.74
N GLU A 169 -14.45 -0.51 8.79
CA GLU A 169 -14.51 -1.02 10.17
C GLU A 169 -15.78 -1.86 10.39
N TYR A 170 -16.89 -1.48 9.78
CA TYR A 170 -18.17 -2.18 9.90
C TYR A 170 -18.20 -3.54 9.18
N PHE A 171 -17.33 -3.77 8.21
CA PHE A 171 -17.24 -5.07 7.53
C PHE A 171 -16.55 -6.15 8.36
N PHE A 172 -15.79 -5.79 9.41
CA PHE A 172 -14.99 -6.73 10.21
C PHE A 172 -15.11 -6.54 11.73
N PRO A 173 -16.33 -6.43 12.30
CA PRO A 173 -16.51 -6.08 13.71
C PRO A 173 -15.98 -7.17 14.66
N GLU A 174 -16.23 -8.44 14.33
CA GLU A 174 -15.83 -9.59 15.16
C GLU A 174 -14.31 -9.75 15.19
N GLN A 175 -13.65 -9.56 14.05
CA GLN A 175 -12.20 -9.69 13.94
C GLN A 175 -11.49 -8.56 14.70
N ILE A 176 -12.01 -7.33 14.59
CA ILE A 176 -11.48 -6.19 15.34
C ILE A 176 -11.65 -6.43 16.84
N ALA A 177 -12.84 -6.86 17.28
CA ALA A 177 -13.10 -7.15 18.69
C ALA A 177 -12.19 -8.26 19.24
N PHE A 178 -11.96 -9.31 18.44
CA PHE A 178 -11.04 -10.39 18.82
C PHE A 178 -9.61 -9.89 18.99
N ILE A 179 -9.11 -9.08 18.04
CA ILE A 179 -7.76 -8.50 18.12
C ILE A 179 -7.64 -7.58 19.33
N GLU A 180 -8.64 -6.75 19.59
CA GLU A 180 -8.65 -5.87 20.77
C GLU A 180 -8.65 -6.66 22.07
N ASP A 181 -9.46 -7.72 22.17
CA ASP A 181 -9.47 -8.62 23.33
C ASP A 181 -8.12 -9.30 23.54
N LEU A 182 -7.50 -9.79 22.46
CA LEU A 182 -6.19 -10.44 22.48
C LEU A 182 -5.09 -9.47 22.91
N VAL A 183 -5.07 -8.26 22.36
CA VAL A 183 -4.14 -7.20 22.76
C VAL A 183 -4.35 -6.81 24.22
N ASN A 184 -5.60 -6.68 24.68
CA ASN A 184 -5.89 -6.30 26.06
C ASN A 184 -5.52 -7.39 27.06
N LYS A 185 -5.71 -8.67 26.72
CA LYS A 185 -5.31 -9.81 27.56
C LYS A 185 -3.80 -9.96 27.67
N THR A 186 -3.06 -9.74 26.59
CA THR A 186 -1.60 -9.92 26.55
C THR A 186 -0.85 -8.67 27.06
N LYS A 187 -1.46 -7.49 27.00
CA LYS A 187 -0.83 -6.25 27.45
C LYS A 187 -0.76 -6.21 28.98
N GLY A 188 0.45 -5.98 29.50
CA GLY A 188 0.70 -5.94 30.94
C GLY A 188 1.05 -7.29 31.58
N THR A 189 0.93 -8.40 30.86
CA THR A 189 1.40 -9.71 31.29
C THR A 189 2.91 -9.68 31.52
N THR A 190 3.38 -10.37 32.56
CA THR A 190 4.81 -10.49 32.85
C THR A 190 5.45 -11.54 31.94
N VAL A 191 6.63 -11.21 31.43
CA VAL A 191 7.40 -12.06 30.53
C VAL A 191 8.62 -12.60 31.27
N TYR A 192 8.79 -13.92 31.24
CA TYR A 192 9.92 -14.60 31.84
C TYR A 192 10.74 -15.31 30.77
N THR A 193 12.02 -15.50 31.06
CA THR A 193 12.88 -16.40 30.29
C THR A 193 12.62 -17.86 30.65
N SER A 194 13.05 -18.79 29.81
CA SER A 194 13.04 -20.24 30.11
C SER A 194 13.82 -20.59 31.39
N GLU A 195 14.76 -19.74 31.81
CA GLU A 195 15.53 -19.84 33.06
C GLU A 195 14.79 -19.25 34.29
N GLY A 196 13.56 -18.73 34.12
CA GLY A 196 12.75 -18.15 35.19
C GLY A 196 13.10 -16.70 35.55
N LYS A 197 13.99 -16.03 34.79
CA LYS A 197 14.31 -14.61 34.99
C LYS A 197 13.23 -13.72 34.39
N GLU A 198 12.72 -12.76 35.16
CA GLU A 198 11.75 -11.75 34.70
C GLU A 198 12.41 -10.74 33.74
N LEU A 199 11.83 -10.54 32.56
CA LEU A 199 12.24 -9.55 31.57
C LEU A 199 11.48 -8.23 31.68
N GLY A 200 10.29 -8.28 32.28
CA GLY A 200 9.39 -7.15 32.49
C GLY A 200 7.99 -7.41 31.93
N LYS A 201 7.19 -6.35 31.81
CA LYS A 201 5.81 -6.41 31.32
C LYS A 201 5.71 -6.10 29.84
N VAL A 202 4.71 -6.69 29.20
CA VAL A 202 4.34 -6.39 27.82
C VAL A 202 3.84 -4.96 27.69
N GLY A 203 4.59 -4.12 26.97
CA GLY A 203 4.23 -2.73 26.66
C GLY A 203 3.48 -2.56 25.33
N GLY A 204 3.54 -3.54 24.44
CA GLY A 204 2.85 -3.54 23.15
C GLY A 204 2.76 -4.94 22.55
N VAL A 205 1.70 -5.21 21.81
CA VAL A 205 1.42 -6.50 21.17
C VAL A 205 1.22 -6.23 19.68
N TYR A 206 1.90 -7.01 18.86
CA TYR A 206 1.76 -6.99 17.40
C TYR A 206 1.02 -8.26 17.02
N VAL A 207 -0.06 -8.09 16.27
CA VAL A 207 -0.93 -9.18 15.82
C VAL A 207 -0.81 -9.27 14.30
N ASP A 208 -0.59 -10.47 13.79
CA ASP A 208 -0.67 -10.79 12.38
C ASP A 208 -1.54 -12.03 12.20
N ASN A 209 -2.43 -12.02 11.22
CA ASN A 209 -3.30 -13.17 10.89
C ASN A 209 -4.15 -13.70 12.05
N MET A 210 -4.63 -12.81 12.93
CA MET A 210 -5.36 -13.14 14.16
C MET A 210 -4.52 -13.83 15.24
N ASP A 211 -3.22 -13.96 15.06
CA ASP A 211 -2.29 -14.47 16.08
C ASP A 211 -1.27 -13.41 16.49
N ILE A 212 -0.69 -13.57 17.67
CA ILE A 212 0.38 -12.68 18.13
C ILE A 212 1.60 -12.96 17.24
N SER A 213 2.10 -11.93 16.54
CA SER A 213 3.32 -12.01 15.74
C SER A 213 4.55 -11.60 16.53
N ALA A 214 4.40 -10.60 17.42
CA ALA A 214 5.46 -10.16 18.29
C ALA A 214 4.95 -9.45 19.54
N VAL A 215 5.78 -9.42 20.57
CA VAL A 215 5.50 -8.76 21.84
C VAL A 215 6.65 -7.81 22.16
N ARG A 216 6.32 -6.59 22.59
CA ARG A 216 7.30 -5.59 23.02
C ARG A 216 7.44 -5.57 24.53
N VAL A 217 8.63 -5.87 25.02
CA VAL A 217 8.99 -5.82 26.44
C VAL A 217 10.08 -4.78 26.63
N GLY A 218 9.74 -3.65 27.28
CA GLY A 218 10.63 -2.49 27.36
C GLY A 218 11.01 -1.94 25.97
N ARG A 219 12.28 -2.06 25.60
CA ARG A 219 12.82 -1.65 24.28
C ARG A 219 13.00 -2.82 23.30
N ARG A 220 12.74 -4.06 23.72
CA ARG A 220 13.00 -5.27 22.93
C ARG A 220 11.72 -5.75 22.25
N TYR A 221 11.88 -6.30 21.05
CA TYR A 221 10.83 -6.97 20.28
C TYR A 221 11.12 -8.46 20.28
N ILE A 222 10.17 -9.25 20.73
CA ILE A 222 10.26 -10.71 20.84
C ILE A 222 9.25 -11.29 19.83
N LYS A 223 9.69 -12.12 18.90
CA LYS A 223 8.80 -12.73 17.91
C LYS A 223 8.03 -13.89 18.55
N SER A 224 6.89 -14.24 17.97
CA SER A 224 6.08 -15.36 18.47
C SER A 224 6.77 -16.72 18.38
N GLU A 225 7.67 -16.90 17.42
CA GLU A 225 8.52 -18.09 17.29
C GLU A 225 9.36 -18.37 18.54
N ASP A 226 9.72 -17.32 19.28
CA ASP A 226 10.55 -17.40 20.49
C ASP A 226 9.71 -17.60 21.77
N ILE A 227 8.37 -17.62 21.64
CA ILE A 227 7.43 -17.70 22.77
C ILE A 227 6.99 -19.16 22.96
N LEU A 228 7.32 -19.73 24.12
CA LEU A 228 7.07 -21.13 24.46
C LEU A 228 5.65 -21.36 25.01
N SER A 229 5.02 -20.37 25.64
CA SER A 229 3.66 -20.47 26.19
C SER A 229 2.95 -19.12 26.33
N PHE A 230 1.60 -19.15 26.23
CA PHE A 230 0.69 -17.99 26.24
C PHE A 230 -0.47 -18.15 27.24
N GLU A 231 -0.23 -18.80 28.39
CA GLU A 231 -1.26 -18.98 29.41
C GLU A 231 -1.35 -17.76 30.34
N GLU A 232 -0.95 -17.87 31.60
CA GLU A 232 -0.95 -16.74 32.55
C GLU A 232 0.35 -15.93 32.50
N VAL A 233 1.39 -16.51 31.91
CA VAL A 233 2.75 -15.99 31.87
C VAL A 233 3.36 -16.30 30.50
N ILE A 234 4.04 -15.31 29.91
CA ILE A 234 4.70 -15.47 28.61
C ILE A 234 6.13 -15.93 28.88
N THR A 235 6.48 -17.13 28.41
CA THR A 235 7.83 -17.68 28.57
C THR A 235 8.59 -17.60 27.24
N VAL A 236 9.80 -17.06 27.26
CA VAL A 236 10.62 -16.82 26.07
C VAL A 236 11.91 -17.60 26.16
N ASP A 237 12.39 -18.14 25.04
CA ASP A 237 13.68 -18.82 25.01
C ASP A 237 14.83 -17.89 25.42
N ALA A 238 15.73 -18.39 26.27
CA ALA A 238 16.86 -17.63 26.80
C ALA A 238 17.90 -17.32 25.73
N GLU A 239 17.97 -18.12 24.66
CA GLU A 239 18.93 -17.91 23.56
C GLU A 239 18.59 -16.67 22.70
N THR A 240 17.30 -16.32 22.57
CA THR A 240 16.84 -15.15 21.80
C THR A 240 17.27 -13.81 22.42
N ILE A 241 17.78 -13.82 23.65
CA ILE A 241 17.97 -12.64 24.49
C ILE A 241 19.45 -12.22 24.58
N LYS A 242 20.36 -13.04 24.04
CA LYS A 242 21.79 -12.72 23.91
C LYS A 242 22.06 -11.78 22.74
#